data_AF-A0A1W2AYN2-F1
#
_entry.id   AF-A0A1W2AYN2-F1
#
_cell.length_a   1.000
_cell.length_b   1.000
_cell.length_c   1.000
_cell.angle_alpha   90.00
_cell.angle_beta   90.00
_cell.angle_gamma   90.00
#
_symmetry.space_group_name_H-M   'P 1'
#
loop_
_entity.id
_entity.type
_entity.pdbx_description
1 polymer ?
#
loop_
_entity_poly.entity_id
_entity_poly.type
_entity_poly.pdbx_seq_one_letter_code
_entity_poly.pdbx_strand_id
1 'polypeptide(L)'
;MEFFLNFLHQKVPKAGREIPAYYQRALMSSEVLLVIYFVICFFLFPLINSGKWEWSPLLFALLSGCCLWMLKRGGVKINQIKYAVVCIGWVCWNVRYFGWNSGVQHMMTLILMFAFFNVYDKPVSKLLWFLSILAIRVFLFYLSQMFSPLYRMSTRANTIYQTLNTITFFLMLACACIVFSSSVQETERQLRLRNQVLYKEAGTDSLTGLPNRRAMIEQIEQYCRSKNKIFCVAIADLDFFKQVNDTYGHKCGDYTLTRLTTLFKEHALERYSVCRWGGEEFCFFMPEMNLDQAGIVMNDLCSEVRKMNLLYEGNEFSITLSIGVEEYDFASSLDELLDAADDKLYKAKNAGRNRVVV
;
A
#
# COMPACT_ATOMS: atom_id res chain seq x y z
N MET A 1 4.32 26.07 -0.90
CA MET A 1 3.46 24.85 -0.94
C MET A 1 3.28 24.32 -2.36
N GLU A 2 3.03 25.16 -3.37
CA GLU A 2 2.89 24.71 -4.78
C GLU A 2 4.18 24.11 -5.39
N PHE A 3 5.36 24.56 -4.98
CA PHE A 3 6.63 23.95 -5.40
C PHE A 3 6.82 22.50 -4.90
N PHE A 4 6.17 22.16 -3.78
CA PHE A 4 6.22 20.83 -3.16
C PHE A 4 5.20 19.88 -3.79
N LEU A 5 4.06 20.41 -4.27
CA LEU A 5 3.04 19.67 -5.00
C LEU A 5 3.48 19.33 -6.44
N ASN A 6 4.20 20.24 -7.12
CA ASN A 6 4.73 19.97 -8.47
C ASN A 6 5.85 18.90 -8.50
N PHE A 7 6.48 18.60 -7.37
CA PHE A 7 7.48 17.53 -7.26
C PHE A 7 6.83 16.13 -7.12
N LEU A 8 5.57 16.05 -6.67
CA LEU A 8 4.84 14.79 -6.44
C LEU A 8 4.13 14.25 -7.69
N HIS A 9 4.08 15.03 -8.78
CA HIS A 9 3.39 14.66 -10.04
C HIS A 9 4.32 14.35 -11.22
N GLN A 10 5.63 14.23 -11.01
CA GLN A 10 6.50 13.72 -12.06
C GLN A 10 6.27 12.21 -12.27
N LYS A 11 5.78 11.87 -13.47
CA LYS A 11 5.63 10.51 -13.98
C LYS A 11 6.90 9.70 -13.68
N VAL A 12 6.72 8.51 -13.10
CA VAL A 12 7.79 7.51 -12.95
C VAL A 12 8.39 7.25 -14.33
N PRO A 13 9.66 7.62 -14.58
CA PRO A 13 10.27 7.38 -15.86
C PRO A 13 10.58 5.88 -16.01
N LYS A 14 10.32 5.38 -17.23
CA LYS A 14 10.70 4.03 -17.66
C LYS A 14 12.21 3.83 -17.45
N ALA A 15 12.56 2.69 -16.83
CA ALA A 15 13.86 2.01 -16.86
C ALA A 15 15.07 2.90 -17.20
N GLY A 16 15.42 3.79 -16.26
CA GLY A 16 16.68 4.52 -16.20
C GLY A 16 17.21 4.45 -14.77
N ARG A 17 18.53 4.53 -14.59
CA ARG A 17 19.25 4.45 -13.30
C ARG A 17 18.94 5.66 -12.39
N GLU A 18 17.69 5.95 -12.10
CA GLU A 18 17.33 7.05 -11.19
C GLU A 18 17.43 6.60 -9.75
N ILE A 19 18.10 7.42 -8.94
CA ILE A 19 18.30 7.17 -7.51
C ILE A 19 16.94 7.30 -6.81
N PRO A 20 16.54 6.34 -5.96
CA PRO A 20 15.30 6.46 -5.20
C PRO A 20 15.35 7.72 -4.34
N ALA A 21 14.33 8.57 -4.45
CA ALA A 21 14.29 9.87 -3.80
C ALA A 21 14.45 9.78 -2.27
N TYR A 22 13.97 8.71 -1.64
CA TYR A 22 14.17 8.46 -0.21
C TYR A 22 15.65 8.20 0.13
N TYR A 23 16.36 7.43 -0.70
CA TYR A 23 17.76 7.07 -0.49
C TYR A 23 18.65 8.30 -0.67
N GLN A 24 18.36 9.09 -1.71
CA GLN A 24 19.06 10.35 -1.95
C GLN A 24 18.87 11.33 -0.80
N ARG A 25 17.63 11.50 -0.31
CA ARG A 25 17.34 12.37 0.84
C ARG A 25 18.07 11.91 2.10
N ALA A 26 18.03 10.62 2.42
CA ALA A 26 18.70 10.07 3.59
C ALA A 26 20.23 10.30 3.53
N LEU A 27 20.83 10.03 2.36
CA LEU A 27 22.27 10.20 2.17
C LEU A 27 22.68 11.68 2.20
N MET A 28 21.90 12.56 1.58
CA MET A 28 22.11 14.02 1.63
C MET A 28 22.05 14.53 3.08
N SER A 29 21.02 14.17 3.84
CA SER A 29 20.91 14.60 5.24
C SER A 29 22.09 14.12 6.08
N SER A 30 22.55 12.88 5.86
CA SER A 30 23.70 12.33 6.57
C SER A 30 25.00 13.05 6.21
N GLU A 31 25.23 13.38 4.94
CA GLU A 31 26.39 14.17 4.49
C GLU A 31 26.38 15.60 5.06
N VAL A 32 25.23 16.26 5.11
CA VAL A 32 25.11 17.59 5.76
C VAL A 32 25.49 17.50 7.24
N LEU A 33 24.98 16.47 7.95
CA LEU A 33 25.33 16.26 9.35
C LEU A 33 26.82 15.95 9.54
N LEU A 34 27.47 15.25 8.59
CA LEU A 34 28.91 14.99 8.62
C LEU A 34 29.71 16.29 8.47
N VAL A 35 29.36 17.15 7.51
CA VAL A 35 30.00 18.47 7.34
C VAL A 35 29.89 19.30 8.61
N ILE A 36 28.69 19.37 9.21
CA ILE A 36 28.47 20.10 10.47
C ILE A 36 29.33 19.51 11.59
N TYR A 37 29.34 18.19 11.73
CA TYR A 37 30.16 17.49 12.72
C TYR A 37 31.65 17.77 12.55
N PHE A 38 32.18 17.73 11.32
CA PHE A 38 33.59 18.03 11.06
C PHE A 38 33.95 19.49 11.40
N VAL A 39 33.06 20.45 11.11
CA VAL A 39 33.25 21.85 11.52
C VAL A 39 33.27 21.97 13.05
N ILE A 40 32.37 21.28 13.77
CA ILE A 40 32.37 21.25 15.23
C ILE A 40 33.69 20.66 15.75
N CYS A 41 34.17 19.54 15.18
CA CYS A 41 35.45 18.93 15.55
C CYS A 41 36.63 19.89 15.35
N PHE A 42 36.66 20.67 14.27
CA PHE A 42 37.71 21.64 14.00
C PHE A 42 37.87 22.66 15.15
N PHE A 43 36.75 23.21 15.64
CA PHE A 43 36.78 24.15 16.76
C PHE A 43 36.95 23.48 18.12
N LEU A 44 36.51 22.23 18.28
CA LEU A 44 36.66 21.48 19.52
C LEU A 44 38.13 21.08 19.77
N PHE A 45 38.85 20.67 18.72
CA PHE A 45 40.20 20.13 18.84
C PHE A 45 41.21 21.03 19.57
N PRO A 46 41.37 22.33 19.30
CA PRO A 46 42.26 23.18 20.10
C PRO A 46 41.85 23.27 21.57
N LEU A 47 40.56 23.16 21.91
CA LEU A 47 40.07 23.17 23.30
C LEU A 47 40.46 21.90 24.07
N ILE A 48 40.56 20.76 23.38
CA ILE A 48 40.83 19.46 23.99
C ILE A 48 42.28 18.97 23.76
N ASN A 49 43.02 19.58 22.84
CA ASN A 49 44.39 19.26 22.42
C ASN A 49 45.40 20.33 22.89
N SER A 50 45.24 20.84 24.11
CA SER A 50 46.19 21.80 24.71
C SER A 50 46.49 23.02 23.83
N GLY A 51 45.50 23.53 23.08
CA GLY A 51 45.64 24.68 22.18
C GLY A 51 46.19 24.37 20.79
N LYS A 52 46.54 23.11 20.48
CA LYS A 52 47.03 22.73 19.15
C LYS A 52 45.88 22.53 18.17
N TRP A 53 46.00 23.18 17.01
CA TRP A 53 45.07 23.02 15.90
C TRP A 53 45.32 21.72 15.16
N GLU A 54 44.23 21.05 14.81
CA GLU A 54 44.21 19.84 14.00
C GLU A 54 43.37 20.11 12.75
N TRP A 55 44.01 20.12 11.59
CA TRP A 55 43.40 20.54 10.32
C TRP A 55 42.62 19.42 9.61
N SER A 56 42.74 18.17 10.06
CA SER A 56 42.06 17.04 9.44
C SER A 56 40.54 17.18 9.36
N PRO A 57 39.80 17.76 10.33
CA PRO A 57 38.35 17.90 10.20
C PRO A 57 37.96 18.79 9.01
N LEU A 58 38.72 19.85 8.71
CA LEU A 58 38.44 20.70 7.55
C LEU A 58 38.66 19.94 6.22
N LEU A 59 39.69 19.09 6.14
CA LEU A 59 39.89 18.23 4.98
C LEU A 59 38.69 17.30 4.76
N PHE A 60 38.21 16.64 5.82
CA PHE A 60 37.05 15.74 5.74
C PHE A 60 35.74 16.50 5.48
N ALA A 61 35.58 17.72 5.98
CA ALA A 61 34.47 18.60 5.63
C ALA A 61 34.44 18.95 4.14
N LEU A 62 35.60 19.26 3.55
CA LEU A 62 35.72 19.50 2.11
C LEU A 62 35.41 18.24 1.30
N LEU A 63 35.91 17.08 1.71
CA LEU A 63 35.62 15.81 1.05
C LEU A 63 34.12 15.47 1.08
N SER A 64 33.46 15.63 2.23
CA SER A 64 32.02 15.42 2.38
C SER A 64 31.20 16.44 1.59
N GLY A 65 31.62 17.71 1.57
CA GLY A 65 31.02 18.75 0.73
C GLY A 65 31.12 18.44 -0.77
N CYS A 66 32.27 17.94 -1.23
CA CYS A 66 32.46 17.44 -2.59
C CYS A 66 31.56 16.23 -2.89
N CYS A 67 31.43 15.29 -1.95
CA CYS A 67 30.51 14.16 -2.09
C CYS A 67 29.08 14.65 -2.26
N LEU A 68 28.63 15.60 -1.43
CA LEU A 68 27.30 16.21 -1.48
C LEU A 68 27.02 16.90 -2.82
N TRP A 69 27.97 17.66 -3.35
CA TRP A 69 27.84 18.28 -4.68
C TRP A 69 27.71 17.23 -5.80
N MET A 70 28.43 16.11 -5.70
CA MET A 70 28.37 15.03 -6.67
C MET A 70 27.15 14.12 -6.52
N LEU A 71 26.41 14.16 -5.41
CA LEU A 71 25.27 13.26 -5.15
C LEU A 71 24.22 13.32 -6.26
N LYS A 72 23.95 14.51 -6.81
CA LYS A 72 22.98 14.70 -7.90
C LYS A 72 23.43 14.14 -9.25
N ARG A 73 24.73 13.85 -9.41
CA ARG A 73 25.36 13.44 -10.68
C ARG A 73 25.82 11.98 -10.68
N GLY A 74 25.98 11.36 -9.51
CA GLY A 74 26.44 9.98 -9.36
C GLY A 74 25.31 8.99 -9.13
N GLY A 75 25.48 7.73 -9.54
CA GLY A 75 24.52 6.66 -9.21
C GLY A 75 24.57 6.22 -7.74
N VAL A 76 23.53 5.50 -7.28
CA VAL A 76 23.38 5.06 -5.88
C VAL A 76 24.64 4.39 -5.33
N LYS A 77 25.19 3.42 -6.06
CA LYS A 77 26.39 2.67 -5.63
C LYS A 77 27.62 3.57 -5.50
N ILE A 78 27.82 4.47 -6.44
CA ILE A 78 28.98 5.39 -6.42
C ILE A 78 28.87 6.33 -5.22
N ASN A 79 27.69 6.87 -4.97
CA ASN A 79 27.45 7.78 -3.85
C ASN A 79 27.61 7.05 -2.50
N GLN A 80 27.12 5.83 -2.39
CA GLN A 80 27.30 4.98 -1.21
C GLN A 80 28.79 4.68 -0.95
N ILE A 81 29.56 4.33 -1.99
CA ILE A 81 31.00 4.06 -1.87
C ILE A 81 31.75 5.31 -1.41
N LYS A 82 31.44 6.49 -1.99
CA LYS A 82 32.04 7.76 -1.57
C LYS A 82 31.79 8.04 -0.08
N TYR A 83 30.54 7.91 0.36
CA TYR A 83 30.16 8.05 1.76
C TYR A 83 30.93 7.08 2.65
N ALA A 84 31.02 5.80 2.25
CA ALA A 84 31.77 4.79 2.99
C ALA A 84 33.27 5.14 3.10
N VAL A 85 33.89 5.63 2.03
CA VAL A 85 35.31 6.03 2.01
C VAL A 85 35.56 7.19 2.97
N VAL A 86 34.70 8.21 2.99
CA VAL A 86 34.82 9.35 3.91
C VAL A 86 34.71 8.88 5.37
N CYS A 87 33.69 8.07 5.69
CA CYS A 87 33.48 7.54 7.03
C CYS A 87 34.64 6.63 7.50
N ILE A 88 35.08 5.69 6.66
CA ILE A 88 36.20 4.79 6.99
C ILE A 88 37.49 5.58 7.16
N GLY A 89 37.78 6.51 6.24
CA GLY A 89 38.97 7.36 6.33
C GLY A 89 39.00 8.18 7.62
N TRP A 90 37.86 8.76 8.02
CA TRP A 90 37.73 9.52 9.26
C TRP A 90 37.98 8.65 10.50
N VAL A 91 37.38 7.46 10.52
CA VAL A 91 37.55 6.49 11.61
C VAL A 91 39.00 6.03 11.71
N CYS A 92 39.63 5.64 10.59
CA CYS A 92 41.03 5.23 10.57
C CYS A 92 41.96 6.33 11.08
N TRP A 93 41.76 7.59 10.63
CA TRP A 93 42.53 8.73 11.10
C TRP A 93 42.40 8.92 12.62
N ASN A 94 41.16 8.94 13.13
CA ASN A 94 40.90 9.18 14.54
C ASN A 94 41.38 8.05 15.44
N VAL A 95 41.21 6.79 15.03
CA VAL A 95 41.73 5.64 15.80
C VAL A 95 43.26 5.70 15.87
N ARG A 96 43.94 6.08 14.78
CA ARG A 96 45.41 6.22 14.79
C ARG A 96 45.86 7.41 15.65
N TYR A 97 45.14 8.53 15.57
CA TYR A 97 45.54 9.80 16.17
C TYR A 97 45.19 9.87 17.66
N PHE A 98 43.93 9.61 18.02
CA PHE A 98 43.40 9.74 19.38
C PHE A 98 43.15 8.41 20.08
N GLY A 99 43.16 7.30 19.34
CA GLY A 99 42.93 5.96 19.88
C GLY A 99 41.48 5.49 19.80
N TRP A 100 41.28 4.22 20.16
CA TRP A 100 39.98 3.53 20.07
C TRP A 100 38.90 4.10 20.99
N ASN A 101 39.29 4.66 22.13
CA ASN A 101 38.36 5.16 23.14
C ASN A 101 37.72 6.50 22.77
N SER A 102 38.04 7.05 21.59
CA SER A 102 37.38 8.24 21.05
C SER A 102 35.92 8.00 20.66
N GLY A 103 35.48 6.75 20.48
CA GLY A 103 34.10 6.40 20.12
C GLY A 103 33.74 6.63 18.65
N VAL A 104 34.67 7.12 17.83
CA VAL A 104 34.45 7.42 16.41
C VAL A 104 34.02 6.19 15.59
N GLN A 105 34.41 4.98 16.00
CA GLN A 105 34.13 3.71 15.34
C GLN A 105 32.64 3.40 15.19
N HIS A 106 31.75 4.04 15.97
CA HIS A 106 30.30 3.90 15.80
C HIS A 106 29.80 4.44 14.44
N MET A 107 30.51 5.42 13.86
CA MET A 107 30.20 5.97 12.53
C MET A 107 30.22 4.92 11.41
N MET A 108 31.03 3.85 11.54
CA MET A 108 31.07 2.78 10.56
C MET A 108 29.73 2.03 10.42
N THR A 109 28.93 1.98 11.49
CA THR A 109 27.61 1.32 11.48
C THR A 109 26.63 2.06 10.56
N LEU A 110 26.78 3.37 10.35
CA LEU A 110 25.95 4.13 9.41
C LEU A 110 26.11 3.64 7.97
N ILE A 111 27.31 3.16 7.60
CA ILE A 111 27.58 2.59 6.27
C ILE A 111 26.68 1.36 6.03
N LEU A 112 26.50 0.53 7.05
CA LEU A 112 25.63 -0.64 6.98
C LEU A 112 24.19 -0.23 6.74
N MET A 113 23.71 0.84 7.39
CA MET A 113 22.35 1.32 7.14
C MET A 113 22.14 1.66 5.66
N PHE A 114 23.05 2.40 5.05
CA PHE A 114 22.97 2.72 3.62
C PHE A 114 23.15 1.51 2.71
N ALA A 115 23.87 0.46 3.14
CA ALA A 115 23.96 -0.80 2.40
C ALA A 115 22.65 -1.60 2.45
N PHE A 116 22.02 -1.69 3.61
CA PHE A 116 20.80 -2.48 3.78
C PHE A 116 19.58 -1.84 3.11
N PHE A 117 19.49 -0.50 3.10
CA PHE A 117 18.40 0.24 2.45
C PHE A 117 18.64 0.54 0.95
N ASN A 118 19.75 0.09 0.38
CA ASN A 118 19.97 0.12 -1.06
C ASN A 118 19.13 -0.97 -1.74
N VAL A 119 18.15 -0.55 -2.54
CA VAL A 119 17.20 -1.45 -3.24
C VAL A 119 17.85 -2.19 -4.41
N TYR A 120 18.94 -1.66 -4.98
CA TYR A 120 19.62 -2.29 -6.12
C TYR A 120 20.61 -3.39 -5.71
N ASP A 121 20.88 -3.52 -4.41
CA ASP A 121 21.82 -4.50 -3.89
C ASP A 121 21.12 -5.81 -3.54
N LYS A 122 21.66 -6.90 -4.08
CA LYS A 122 21.23 -8.26 -3.74
C LYS A 122 21.57 -8.56 -2.27
N PRO A 123 20.86 -9.50 -1.61
CA PRO A 123 21.16 -9.90 -0.23
C PRO A 123 22.64 -10.27 0.00
N VAL A 124 23.27 -10.93 -0.97
CA VAL A 124 24.71 -11.27 -0.92
C VAL A 124 25.60 -10.02 -0.84
N SER A 125 25.28 -8.95 -1.58
CA SER A 125 26.02 -7.67 -1.52
C SER A 125 25.93 -7.05 -0.12
N LYS A 126 24.73 -7.10 0.49
CA LYS A 126 24.49 -6.59 1.85
C LYS A 126 25.30 -7.38 2.90
N LEU A 127 25.37 -8.70 2.75
CA LEU A 127 26.20 -9.56 3.58
C LEU A 127 27.69 -9.24 3.42
N LEU A 128 28.16 -9.01 2.18
CA LEU A 128 29.55 -8.61 1.93
C LEU A 128 29.87 -7.27 2.60
N TRP A 129 29.00 -6.26 2.47
CA TRP A 129 29.16 -5.00 3.21
C TRP A 129 29.25 -5.21 4.73
N PHE A 130 28.37 -6.04 5.29
CA PHE A 130 28.41 -6.39 6.71
C PHE A 130 29.74 -7.02 7.12
N LEU A 131 30.18 -8.06 6.41
CA LEU A 131 31.43 -8.76 6.71
C LEU A 131 32.65 -7.87 6.52
N SER A 132 32.68 -7.02 5.49
CA SER A 132 33.78 -6.07 5.26
C SER A 132 33.88 -5.03 6.38
N ILE A 133 32.76 -4.42 6.79
CA ILE A 133 32.77 -3.44 7.87
C ILE A 133 33.12 -4.09 9.21
N LEU A 134 32.63 -5.30 9.47
CA LEU A 134 32.98 -6.08 10.65
C LEU A 134 34.49 -6.39 10.68
N ALA A 135 35.05 -6.87 9.58
CA ALA A 135 36.48 -7.17 9.45
C ALA A 135 37.33 -5.91 9.69
N ILE A 136 36.99 -4.77 9.07
CA ILE A 136 37.70 -3.50 9.28
C ILE A 136 37.61 -3.07 10.74
N ARG A 137 36.43 -3.17 11.37
CA ARG A 137 36.24 -2.82 12.79
C ARG A 137 37.12 -3.67 13.71
N VAL A 138 37.14 -4.98 13.51
CA VAL A 138 37.97 -5.92 14.31
C VAL A 138 39.45 -5.64 14.08
N PHE A 139 39.86 -5.44 12.83
CA PHE A 139 41.24 -5.11 12.47
C PHE A 139 41.72 -3.81 13.14
N LEU A 140 40.93 -2.74 13.05
CA LEU A 140 41.25 -1.46 13.69
C LEU A 140 41.32 -1.56 15.22
N PHE A 141 40.49 -2.41 15.83
CA PHE A 141 40.57 -2.67 17.27
C PHE A 141 41.92 -3.29 17.64
N TYR A 142 42.33 -4.37 16.96
CA TYR A 142 43.63 -5.00 17.25
C TYR A 142 44.82 -4.06 16.95
N LEU A 143 44.77 -3.31 15.84
CA LEU A 143 45.78 -2.28 15.56
C LEU A 143 45.89 -1.25 16.67
N SER A 144 44.77 -0.83 17.25
CA SER A 144 44.77 0.13 18.37
C SER A 144 45.36 -0.42 19.67
N GLN A 145 45.39 -1.74 19.84
CA GLN A 145 46.05 -2.38 20.98
C GLN A 145 47.56 -2.52 20.75
N MET A 146 47.98 -2.75 19.50
CA MET A 146 49.39 -2.90 19.14
C MET A 146 50.14 -1.56 19.10
N PHE A 147 49.47 -0.49 18.68
CA PHE A 147 50.09 0.82 18.48
C PHE A 147 49.47 1.87 19.40
N SER A 148 50.30 2.55 20.18
CA SER A 148 49.83 3.67 20.99
C SER A 148 49.40 4.85 20.11
N PRO A 149 48.35 5.61 20.52
CA PRO A 149 47.86 6.76 19.75
C PRO A 149 48.93 7.83 19.61
N LEU A 150 48.91 8.59 18.51
CA LEU A 150 49.86 9.70 18.27
C LEU A 150 49.71 10.79 19.33
N TYR A 151 48.47 11.04 19.76
CA TYR A 151 48.14 12.02 20.77
C TYR A 151 47.32 11.38 21.89
N ARG A 152 47.82 11.49 23.12
CA ARG A 152 47.11 11.01 24.31
C ARG A 152 46.31 12.15 24.93
N MET A 153 45.00 12.12 24.74
CA MET A 153 44.08 13.05 25.38
C MET A 153 44.02 12.83 26.90
N SER A 154 43.74 13.90 27.65
CA SER A 154 43.33 13.76 29.05
C SER A 154 42.01 13.00 29.15
N THR A 155 41.75 12.35 30.30
CA THR A 155 40.50 11.59 30.51
C THR A 155 39.25 12.45 30.24
N ARG A 156 39.25 13.71 30.71
CA ARG A 156 38.13 14.65 30.49
C ARG A 156 37.93 14.97 29.01
N ALA A 157 39.02 15.25 28.29
CA ALA A 157 38.99 15.51 26.85
C ALA A 157 38.45 14.31 26.06
N ASN A 158 38.91 13.09 26.38
CA ASN A 158 38.43 11.88 25.73
C ASN A 158 36.94 11.64 26.00
N THR A 159 36.47 11.85 27.24
CA THR A 159 35.04 11.73 27.57
C THR A 159 34.21 12.74 26.77
N ILE A 160 34.60 14.01 26.72
CA ILE A 160 33.89 15.05 25.94
C ILE A 160 33.80 14.66 24.46
N TYR A 161 34.93 14.23 23.88
CA TYR A 161 34.96 13.88 22.46
C TYR A 161 34.15 12.62 22.16
N GLN A 162 34.22 11.61 23.03
CA GLN A 162 33.41 10.39 22.92
C GLN A 162 31.91 10.69 23.04
N THR A 163 31.51 11.58 23.94
CA THR A 163 30.13 12.04 24.07
C THR A 163 29.65 12.73 22.79
N LEU A 164 30.45 13.63 22.20
CA LEU A 164 30.12 14.27 20.93
C LEU A 164 29.93 13.24 19.79
N ASN A 165 30.86 12.29 19.66
CA ASN A 165 30.80 11.24 18.64
C ASN A 165 29.56 10.36 18.80
N THR A 166 29.21 10.02 20.03
CA THR A 166 28.04 9.20 20.35
C THR A 166 26.75 9.94 20.00
N ILE A 167 26.61 11.21 20.44
CA ILE A 167 25.44 12.03 20.10
C ILE A 167 25.29 12.18 18.59
N THR A 168 26.38 12.48 17.89
CA THR A 168 26.37 12.65 16.44
C THR A 168 25.95 11.37 15.73
N PHE A 169 26.48 10.22 16.14
CA PHE A 169 26.09 8.92 15.61
C PHE A 169 24.59 8.67 15.77
N PHE A 170 24.03 8.88 16.97
CA PHE A 170 22.60 8.68 17.22
C PHE A 170 21.73 9.67 16.43
N LEU A 171 22.15 10.93 16.28
CA LEU A 171 21.43 11.91 15.46
C LEU A 171 21.39 11.51 13.98
N MET A 172 22.52 11.08 13.42
CA MET A 172 22.59 10.60 12.04
C MET A 172 21.76 9.33 11.82
N LEU A 173 21.85 8.38 12.76
CA LEU A 173 21.07 7.15 12.73
C LEU A 173 19.57 7.46 12.77
N ALA A 174 19.13 8.29 13.73
CA ALA A 174 17.74 8.69 13.86
C ALA A 174 17.23 9.41 12.60
N CYS A 175 18.00 10.37 12.08
CA CYS A 175 17.62 11.13 10.88
C CYS A 175 17.38 10.19 9.69
N ALA A 176 18.33 9.31 9.39
CA ALA A 176 18.17 8.44 8.24
C ALA A 176 17.15 7.31 8.48
N CYS A 177 16.97 6.81 9.71
CA CYS A 177 15.86 5.91 10.05
C CYS A 177 14.49 6.57 9.85
N ILE A 178 14.31 7.84 10.22
CA ILE A 178 13.06 8.59 10.01
C ILE A 178 12.79 8.74 8.51
N VAL A 179 13.80 9.06 7.71
CA VAL A 179 13.64 9.17 6.24
C VAL A 179 13.27 7.82 5.62
N PHE A 180 13.90 6.73 6.03
CA PHE A 180 13.56 5.40 5.53
C PHE A 180 12.16 4.95 5.98
N SER A 181 11.83 5.14 7.26
CA SER A 181 10.53 4.75 7.82
C SER A 181 9.37 5.51 7.17
N SER A 182 9.50 6.83 7.04
CA SER A 182 8.47 7.66 6.38
C SER A 182 8.24 7.26 4.92
N SER A 183 9.30 6.89 4.19
CA SER A 183 9.17 6.40 2.82
C SER A 183 8.44 5.05 2.73
N VAL A 184 8.69 4.15 3.67
CA VAL A 184 8.01 2.85 3.73
C VAL A 184 6.53 3.05 4.04
N GLN A 185 6.21 3.88 5.05
CA GLN A 185 4.84 4.19 5.44
C GLN A 185 4.04 4.84 4.31
N GLU A 186 4.64 5.76 3.56
CA GLU A 186 3.97 6.40 2.42
C GLU A 186 3.66 5.37 1.32
N THR A 187 4.62 4.50 1.01
CA THR A 187 4.42 3.44 -0.01
C THR A 187 3.29 2.49 0.40
N GLU A 188 3.24 2.09 1.67
CA GLU A 188 2.19 1.23 2.21
C GLU A 188 0.81 1.93 2.16
N ARG A 189 0.75 3.22 2.52
CA ARG A 189 -0.47 4.01 2.43
C ARG A 189 -1.00 4.07 1.00
N GLN A 190 -0.14 4.35 0.03
CA GLN A 190 -0.51 4.40 -1.38
C GLN A 190 -1.04 3.05 -1.87
N LEU A 191 -0.40 1.96 -1.47
CA LEU A 191 -0.86 0.61 -1.79
C LEU A 191 -2.25 0.32 -1.21
N ARG A 192 -2.48 0.68 0.05
CA ARG A 192 -3.80 0.51 0.71
C ARG A 192 -4.89 1.32 0.01
N LEU A 193 -4.64 2.58 -0.31
CA LEU A 193 -5.60 3.43 -1.02
C LEU A 193 -5.93 2.87 -2.40
N ARG A 194 -4.91 2.40 -3.14
CA ARG A 194 -5.12 1.81 -4.47
C ARG A 194 -5.90 0.51 -4.39
N ASN A 195 -5.62 -0.33 -3.40
CA ASN A 195 -6.43 -1.52 -3.13
C ASN A 195 -7.88 -1.14 -2.82
N GLN A 196 -8.14 -0.13 -1.99
CA GLN A 196 -9.51 0.33 -1.71
C GLN A 196 -10.25 0.79 -2.97
N VAL A 197 -9.58 1.49 -3.89
CA VAL A 197 -10.16 1.88 -5.17
C VAL A 197 -10.47 0.63 -6.01
N LEU A 198 -9.53 -0.30 -6.13
CA LEU A 198 -9.76 -1.57 -6.84
C LEU A 198 -10.92 -2.38 -6.22
N TYR A 199 -11.01 -2.40 -4.89
CA TYR A 199 -12.14 -3.03 -4.19
C TYR A 199 -13.48 -2.36 -4.51
N LYS A 200 -13.52 -1.03 -4.67
CA LYS A 200 -14.75 -0.34 -5.08
C LYS A 200 -15.08 -0.58 -6.54
N GLU A 201 -14.10 -0.52 -7.44
CA GLU A 201 -14.28 -0.78 -8.87
C GLU A 201 -14.75 -2.23 -9.12
N ALA A 202 -14.23 -3.18 -8.35
CA ALA A 202 -14.66 -4.58 -8.38
C ALA A 202 -16.02 -4.84 -7.70
N GLY A 203 -16.78 -3.81 -7.31
CA GLY A 203 -18.11 -3.94 -6.71
C GLY A 203 -19.26 -3.91 -7.73
N THR A 204 -18.95 -3.76 -9.02
CA THR A 204 -19.96 -3.65 -10.08
C THR A 204 -19.79 -4.76 -11.12
N ASP A 205 -20.89 -5.22 -11.70
CA ASP A 205 -20.89 -6.11 -12.85
C ASP A 205 -20.64 -5.31 -14.13
N SER A 206 -19.61 -5.71 -14.89
CA SER A 206 -19.15 -4.97 -16.07
C SER A 206 -20.14 -4.89 -17.22
N LEU A 207 -21.09 -5.84 -17.33
CA LEU A 207 -22.07 -5.88 -18.40
C LEU A 207 -23.31 -5.05 -18.08
N THR A 208 -23.86 -5.24 -16.88
CA THR A 208 -25.12 -4.60 -16.45
C THR A 208 -24.91 -3.24 -15.77
N GLY A 209 -23.71 -2.99 -15.25
CA GLY A 209 -23.43 -1.84 -14.40
C GLY A 209 -24.22 -1.84 -13.09
N LEU A 210 -24.76 -3.00 -12.67
CA LEU A 210 -25.33 -3.21 -11.35
C LEU A 210 -24.23 -3.48 -10.33
N PRO A 211 -24.50 -3.28 -9.02
CA PRO A 211 -23.72 -3.93 -7.97
C PRO A 211 -23.61 -5.43 -8.26
N ASN A 212 -22.48 -6.05 -7.90
CA ASN A 212 -22.35 -7.51 -7.97
C ASN A 212 -22.72 -8.16 -6.63
N ARG A 213 -22.75 -9.50 -6.61
CA ARG A 213 -23.00 -10.31 -5.41
C ARG A 213 -22.24 -9.82 -4.17
N ARG A 214 -20.95 -9.51 -4.31
CA ARG A 214 -20.12 -9.05 -3.18
C ARG A 214 -20.60 -7.70 -2.63
N ALA A 215 -20.84 -6.72 -3.51
CA ALA A 215 -21.33 -5.41 -3.09
C ALA A 215 -22.70 -5.49 -2.40
N MET A 216 -23.57 -6.40 -2.87
CA MET A 216 -24.87 -6.61 -2.25
C MET A 216 -24.76 -7.20 -0.84
N ILE A 217 -23.91 -8.23 -0.65
CA ILE A 217 -23.64 -8.82 0.67
C ILE A 217 -23.13 -7.75 1.64
N GLU A 218 -22.14 -6.95 1.23
CA GLU A 218 -21.60 -5.87 2.06
C GLU A 218 -22.68 -4.85 2.47
N GLN A 219 -23.60 -4.51 1.57
CA GLN A 219 -24.72 -3.61 1.85
C GLN A 219 -25.71 -4.22 2.87
N ILE A 220 -26.06 -5.51 2.73
CA ILE A 220 -26.97 -6.19 3.65
C ILE A 220 -26.32 -6.32 5.04
N GLU A 221 -25.06 -6.75 5.10
CA GLU A 221 -24.31 -6.84 6.36
C GLU A 221 -24.22 -5.48 7.07
N GLN A 222 -23.97 -4.39 6.32
CA GLN A 222 -23.95 -3.04 6.89
C GLN A 222 -25.31 -2.66 7.48
N TYR A 223 -26.40 -3.03 6.82
CA TYR A 223 -27.75 -2.79 7.31
C TYR A 223 -28.06 -3.59 8.58
N CYS A 224 -27.66 -4.87 8.62
CA CYS A 224 -27.83 -5.76 9.78
C CYS A 224 -27.08 -5.30 11.04
N ARG A 225 -26.04 -4.46 10.91
CA ARG A 225 -25.34 -3.87 12.08
C ARG A 225 -26.25 -2.93 12.90
N SER A 226 -27.30 -2.39 12.29
CA SER A 226 -28.34 -1.66 13.02
C SER A 226 -29.37 -2.64 13.57
N LYS A 227 -29.56 -2.68 14.90
CA LYS A 227 -30.46 -3.65 15.54
C LYS A 227 -31.92 -3.42 15.12
N ASN A 228 -32.69 -4.52 15.03
CA ASN A 228 -34.15 -4.58 14.89
C ASN A 228 -34.73 -3.94 13.61
N LYS A 229 -34.08 -4.13 12.47
CA LYS A 229 -34.64 -3.68 11.19
C LYS A 229 -35.25 -4.85 10.41
N ILE A 230 -36.51 -4.70 10.03
CA ILE A 230 -37.19 -5.58 9.09
C ILE A 230 -36.56 -5.37 7.69
N PHE A 231 -36.33 -6.45 6.97
CA PHE A 231 -35.98 -6.42 5.56
C PHE A 231 -36.28 -7.78 4.91
N CYS A 232 -36.42 -7.77 3.58
CA CYS A 232 -36.49 -8.98 2.78
C CYS A 232 -35.35 -9.04 1.77
N VAL A 233 -34.99 -10.26 1.39
CA VAL A 233 -34.14 -10.54 0.22
C VAL A 233 -34.95 -11.33 -0.79
N ALA A 234 -34.65 -11.15 -2.07
CA ALA A 234 -35.21 -12.00 -3.12
C ALA A 234 -34.13 -12.42 -4.10
N ILE A 235 -34.13 -13.69 -4.47
CA ILE A 235 -33.27 -14.23 -5.53
C ILE A 235 -34.16 -14.55 -6.72
N ALA A 236 -33.75 -14.08 -7.88
CA ALA A 236 -34.48 -14.25 -9.12
C ALA A 236 -33.57 -14.79 -10.22
N ASP A 237 -34.18 -15.54 -11.12
CA ASP A 237 -33.48 -16.16 -12.24
C ASP A 237 -34.36 -16.14 -13.49
N LEU A 238 -33.72 -15.88 -14.63
CA LEU A 238 -34.38 -15.76 -15.91
C LEU A 238 -34.76 -17.13 -16.47
N ASP A 239 -36.06 -17.31 -16.67
CA ASP A 239 -36.60 -18.56 -17.16
C ASP A 239 -36.13 -18.84 -18.58
N PHE A 240 -35.52 -20.01 -18.78
CA PHE A 240 -35.05 -20.49 -20.08
C PHE A 240 -34.02 -19.55 -20.77
N PHE A 241 -33.24 -18.77 -20.01
CA PHE A 241 -32.25 -17.86 -20.60
C PHE A 241 -31.19 -18.57 -21.46
N LYS A 242 -30.81 -19.79 -21.11
CA LYS A 242 -29.97 -20.64 -21.99
C LYS A 242 -30.58 -20.84 -23.38
N GLN A 243 -31.89 -21.03 -23.49
CA GLN A 243 -32.57 -21.16 -24.78
C GLN A 243 -32.49 -19.86 -25.60
N VAL A 244 -32.53 -18.70 -24.96
CA VAL A 244 -32.32 -17.40 -25.63
C VAL A 244 -30.92 -17.33 -26.23
N ASN A 245 -29.89 -17.72 -25.46
CA ASN A 245 -28.51 -17.77 -25.95
C ASN A 245 -28.32 -18.78 -27.07
N ASP A 246 -28.89 -19.98 -26.94
CA ASP A 246 -28.76 -21.05 -27.92
C ASP A 246 -29.51 -20.70 -29.23
N THR A 247 -30.61 -19.93 -29.15
CA THR A 247 -31.44 -19.57 -30.32
C THR A 247 -30.93 -18.30 -31.02
N TYR A 248 -30.57 -17.26 -30.26
CA TYR A 248 -30.26 -15.92 -30.80
C TYR A 248 -28.80 -15.49 -30.58
N GLY A 249 -27.98 -16.33 -29.94
CA GLY A 249 -26.58 -16.06 -29.65
C GLY A 249 -26.35 -15.24 -28.39
N HIS A 250 -25.12 -15.32 -27.86
CA HIS A 250 -24.73 -14.67 -26.60
C HIS A 250 -24.92 -13.14 -26.59
N LYS A 251 -24.76 -12.46 -27.74
CA LYS A 251 -24.99 -11.01 -27.81
C LYS A 251 -26.45 -10.63 -27.54
N CYS A 252 -27.41 -11.48 -27.96
CA CYS A 252 -28.82 -11.31 -27.65
C CYS A 252 -29.09 -11.55 -26.15
N GLY A 253 -28.39 -12.51 -25.54
CA GLY A 253 -28.40 -12.70 -24.08
C GLY A 253 -27.91 -11.48 -23.32
N ASP A 254 -26.75 -10.93 -23.70
CA ASP A 254 -26.17 -9.72 -23.12
C ASP A 254 -27.10 -8.50 -23.25
N TYR A 255 -27.72 -8.35 -24.43
CA TYR A 255 -28.75 -7.35 -24.66
C TYR A 255 -29.95 -7.54 -23.73
N THR A 256 -30.46 -8.77 -23.61
CA THR A 256 -31.58 -9.12 -22.73
C THR A 256 -31.29 -8.74 -21.28
N LEU A 257 -30.11 -9.10 -20.75
CA LEU A 257 -29.68 -8.76 -19.40
C LEU A 257 -29.59 -7.23 -19.17
N THR A 258 -29.09 -6.50 -20.16
CA THR A 258 -28.97 -5.04 -20.10
C THR A 258 -30.34 -4.36 -20.11
N ARG A 259 -31.28 -4.87 -20.90
CA ARG A 259 -32.66 -4.38 -20.97
C ARG A 259 -33.42 -4.64 -19.67
N LEU A 260 -33.30 -5.83 -19.11
CA LEU A 260 -33.87 -6.17 -17.80
C LEU A 260 -33.30 -5.31 -16.68
N THR A 261 -31.99 -5.07 -16.70
CA THR A 261 -31.33 -4.19 -15.74
C THR A 261 -31.94 -2.78 -15.74
N THR A 262 -32.27 -2.26 -16.93
CA THR A 262 -32.91 -0.95 -17.07
C THR A 262 -34.29 -0.98 -16.41
N LEU A 263 -35.10 -2.00 -16.74
CA LEU A 263 -36.42 -2.22 -16.12
C LEU A 263 -36.33 -2.35 -14.60
N PHE A 264 -35.34 -3.07 -14.08
CA PHE A 264 -35.18 -3.29 -12.64
C PHE A 264 -34.83 -2.00 -11.90
N LYS A 265 -33.96 -1.16 -12.48
CA LYS A 265 -33.60 0.16 -11.94
C LYS A 265 -34.81 1.10 -11.95
N GLU A 266 -35.57 1.10 -13.04
CA GLU A 266 -36.79 1.90 -13.18
C GLU A 266 -37.90 1.44 -12.23
N HIS A 267 -38.04 0.14 -11.99
CA HIS A 267 -39.04 -0.40 -11.06
C HIS A 267 -38.64 -0.15 -9.59
N ALA A 268 -37.34 -0.18 -9.27
CA ALA A 268 -36.85 0.04 -7.92
C ALA A 268 -37.26 1.39 -7.34
N LEU A 269 -37.07 2.50 -8.08
CA LEU A 269 -37.39 3.87 -7.63
C LEU A 269 -36.99 4.15 -6.17
N GLU A 270 -35.76 3.79 -5.79
CA GLU A 270 -35.22 3.90 -4.42
C GLU A 270 -35.85 3.00 -3.34
N ARG A 271 -36.88 2.20 -3.68
CA ARG A 271 -37.57 1.30 -2.75
C ARG A 271 -36.75 0.07 -2.37
N TYR A 272 -35.90 -0.40 -3.27
CA TYR A 272 -35.03 -1.55 -3.05
C TYR A 272 -33.75 -1.45 -3.89
N SER A 273 -32.73 -2.23 -3.51
CA SER A 273 -31.50 -2.37 -4.27
C SER A 273 -31.53 -3.64 -5.11
N VAL A 274 -30.91 -3.62 -6.29
CA VAL A 274 -30.78 -4.78 -7.18
C VAL A 274 -29.31 -4.98 -7.52
N CYS A 275 -28.86 -6.24 -7.53
CA CYS A 275 -27.52 -6.62 -7.93
C CYS A 275 -27.57 -7.79 -8.93
N ARG A 276 -26.50 -7.94 -9.71
CA ARG A 276 -26.29 -9.17 -10.48
C ARG A 276 -25.64 -10.22 -9.57
N TRP A 277 -26.38 -11.27 -9.28
CA TRP A 277 -25.99 -12.33 -8.35
C TRP A 277 -25.14 -13.40 -9.03
N GLY A 278 -25.47 -13.72 -10.28
CA GLY A 278 -24.82 -14.74 -11.10
C GLY A 278 -24.89 -14.43 -12.59
N GLY A 279 -24.77 -15.46 -13.45
CA GLY A 279 -24.79 -15.29 -14.90
C GLY A 279 -26.12 -14.72 -15.40
N GLU A 280 -27.23 -15.33 -14.99
CA GLU A 280 -28.61 -14.96 -15.33
C GLU A 280 -29.46 -14.66 -14.08
N GLU A 281 -28.82 -14.60 -12.92
CA GLU A 281 -29.43 -14.45 -11.61
C GLU A 281 -29.28 -13.02 -11.08
N PHE A 282 -30.32 -12.53 -10.42
CA PHE A 282 -30.39 -11.23 -9.78
C PHE A 282 -30.81 -11.38 -8.33
N CYS A 283 -30.27 -10.54 -7.46
CA CYS A 283 -30.68 -10.47 -6.07
C CYS A 283 -31.18 -9.07 -5.73
N PHE A 284 -32.28 -9.02 -5.00
CA PHE A 284 -32.95 -7.81 -4.57
C PHE A 284 -32.90 -7.71 -3.05
N PHE A 285 -32.57 -6.52 -2.56
CA PHE A 285 -32.56 -6.21 -1.15
C PHE A 285 -33.59 -5.11 -0.87
N MET A 286 -34.58 -5.45 -0.06
CA MET A 286 -35.74 -4.62 0.26
C MET A 286 -35.68 -4.21 1.73
N PRO A 287 -34.96 -3.13 2.08
CA PRO A 287 -34.92 -2.65 3.45
C PRO A 287 -36.30 -2.13 3.87
N GLU A 288 -36.64 -2.33 5.14
CA GLU A 288 -37.87 -1.79 5.76
C GLU A 288 -39.17 -2.33 5.14
N MET A 289 -39.10 -3.52 4.51
CA MET A 289 -40.26 -4.24 3.97
C MET A 289 -40.41 -5.61 4.61
N ASN A 290 -41.64 -5.95 5.00
CA ASN A 290 -42.01 -7.30 5.42
C ASN A 290 -42.33 -8.20 4.21
N LEU A 291 -42.56 -9.49 4.45
CA LEU A 291 -42.76 -10.48 3.38
C LEU A 291 -43.95 -10.16 2.46
N ASP A 292 -45.06 -9.66 3.01
CA ASP A 292 -46.26 -9.31 2.23
C ASP A 292 -45.97 -8.14 1.28
N GLN A 293 -45.33 -7.08 1.77
CA GLN A 293 -44.94 -5.92 0.97
C GLN A 293 -43.94 -6.30 -0.11
N ALA A 294 -42.90 -7.07 0.25
CA ALA A 294 -41.91 -7.58 -0.67
C ALA A 294 -42.55 -8.47 -1.75
N GLY A 295 -43.48 -9.34 -1.36
CA GLY A 295 -44.23 -10.22 -2.26
C GLY A 295 -45.03 -9.43 -3.30
N ILE A 296 -45.72 -8.36 -2.90
CA ILE A 296 -46.46 -7.49 -3.84
C ILE A 296 -45.50 -6.85 -4.85
N VAL A 297 -44.43 -6.22 -4.38
CA VAL A 297 -43.45 -5.53 -5.23
C VAL A 297 -42.77 -6.51 -6.20
N MET A 298 -42.43 -7.71 -5.76
CA MET A 298 -41.82 -8.73 -6.63
C MET A 298 -42.82 -9.33 -7.63
N ASN A 299 -44.09 -9.45 -7.28
CA ASN A 299 -45.13 -9.90 -8.23
C ASN A 299 -45.37 -8.85 -9.32
N ASP A 300 -45.41 -7.58 -8.95
CA ASP A 300 -45.49 -6.47 -9.91
C ASP A 300 -44.30 -6.49 -10.86
N LEU A 301 -43.08 -6.65 -10.34
CA LEU A 301 -41.87 -6.79 -11.14
C LEU A 301 -41.95 -7.98 -12.12
N CYS A 302 -42.39 -9.16 -11.64
CA CYS A 302 -42.56 -10.35 -12.47
C CYS A 302 -43.58 -10.10 -13.61
N SER A 303 -44.65 -9.36 -13.33
CA SER A 303 -45.65 -8.94 -14.33
C SER A 303 -45.07 -8.00 -15.38
N GLU A 304 -44.27 -7.02 -14.97
CA GLU A 304 -43.63 -6.07 -15.90
C GLU A 304 -42.59 -6.75 -16.79
N VAL A 305 -41.80 -7.69 -16.25
CA VAL A 305 -40.88 -8.51 -17.06
C VAL A 305 -41.65 -9.33 -18.09
N ARG A 306 -42.77 -9.95 -17.69
CA ARG A 306 -43.60 -10.76 -18.60
C ARG A 306 -44.18 -9.95 -19.77
N LYS A 307 -44.52 -8.68 -19.54
CA LYS A 307 -45.05 -7.76 -20.57
C LYS A 307 -43.95 -7.17 -21.45
N MET A 308 -42.68 -7.35 -21.08
CA MET A 308 -41.56 -6.79 -21.82
C MET A 308 -41.35 -7.54 -23.13
N ASN A 309 -41.64 -6.87 -24.25
CA ASN A 309 -41.25 -7.37 -25.57
C ASN A 309 -39.80 -6.98 -25.86
N LEU A 310 -38.98 -7.97 -26.18
CA LEU A 310 -37.59 -7.80 -26.56
C LEU A 310 -37.48 -7.91 -28.08
N LEU A 311 -36.93 -6.87 -28.70
CA LEU A 311 -36.60 -6.84 -30.12
C LEU A 311 -35.09 -6.78 -30.29
N TYR A 312 -34.50 -7.80 -30.92
CA TYR A 312 -33.07 -7.86 -31.22
C TYR A 312 -32.85 -8.36 -32.65
N GLU A 313 -32.18 -7.54 -33.48
CA GLU A 313 -31.90 -7.84 -34.89
C GLU A 313 -33.13 -8.30 -35.71
N GLY A 314 -34.30 -7.74 -35.40
CA GLY A 314 -35.56 -8.05 -36.09
C GLY A 314 -36.34 -9.24 -35.53
N ASN A 315 -35.81 -9.94 -34.52
CA ASN A 315 -36.52 -11.02 -33.83
C ASN A 315 -37.22 -10.47 -32.58
N GLU A 316 -38.53 -10.71 -32.47
CA GLU A 316 -39.32 -10.37 -31.29
C GLU A 316 -39.53 -11.62 -30.43
N PHE A 317 -39.26 -11.50 -29.13
CA PHE A 317 -39.46 -12.55 -28.15
C PHE A 317 -39.74 -11.96 -26.77
N SER A 318 -40.18 -12.80 -25.85
CA SER A 318 -40.39 -12.44 -24.44
C SER A 318 -39.62 -13.38 -23.53
N ILE A 319 -39.36 -12.92 -22.31
CA ILE A 319 -38.71 -13.70 -21.26
C ILE A 319 -39.50 -13.53 -19.96
N THR A 320 -39.42 -14.52 -19.08
CA THR A 320 -40.04 -14.46 -17.76
C THR A 320 -39.00 -14.66 -16.67
N LEU A 321 -39.39 -14.35 -15.45
CA LEU A 321 -38.55 -14.43 -14.27
C LEU A 321 -39.26 -15.27 -13.21
N SER A 322 -38.51 -16.17 -12.57
CA SER A 322 -38.93 -16.84 -11.35
C SER A 322 -38.22 -16.17 -10.16
N ILE A 323 -38.93 -15.98 -9.04
CA ILE A 323 -38.42 -15.26 -7.87
C ILE A 323 -38.74 -16.04 -6.58
N GLY A 324 -37.75 -16.19 -5.70
CA GLY A 324 -37.95 -16.60 -4.31
C GLY A 324 -37.67 -15.44 -3.36
N VAL A 325 -38.54 -15.22 -2.38
CA VAL A 325 -38.47 -14.08 -1.44
C VAL A 325 -38.42 -14.59 -0.01
N GLU A 326 -37.52 -14.07 0.81
CA GLU A 326 -37.39 -14.41 2.23
C GLU A 326 -37.32 -13.17 3.10
N GLU A 327 -38.04 -13.18 4.23
CA GLU A 327 -37.99 -12.12 5.24
C GLU A 327 -36.97 -12.47 6.31
N TYR A 328 -36.22 -11.46 6.78
CA TYR A 328 -35.26 -11.66 7.85
C TYR A 328 -35.94 -11.93 9.20
N ASP A 329 -35.65 -13.09 9.79
CA ASP A 329 -36.27 -13.59 11.02
C ASP A 329 -35.62 -13.10 12.32
N PHE A 330 -34.65 -12.18 12.23
CA PHE A 330 -33.84 -11.65 13.34
C PHE A 330 -32.92 -12.67 14.06
N ALA A 331 -32.84 -13.91 13.57
CA ALA A 331 -32.09 -14.99 14.21
C ALA A 331 -31.07 -15.63 13.27
N SER A 332 -31.44 -15.85 12.01
CA SER A 332 -30.63 -16.51 11.02
C SER A 332 -29.41 -15.69 10.59
N SER A 333 -28.40 -16.41 10.09
CA SER A 333 -27.28 -15.79 9.39
C SER A 333 -27.73 -15.28 8.00
N LEU A 334 -26.94 -14.38 7.41
CA LEU A 334 -27.21 -13.89 6.06
C LEU A 334 -27.17 -15.04 5.02
N ASP A 335 -26.27 -16.01 5.19
CA ASP A 335 -26.17 -17.15 4.30
C ASP A 335 -27.43 -18.02 4.39
N GLU A 336 -27.92 -18.33 5.59
CA GLU A 336 -29.18 -19.07 5.79
C GLU A 336 -30.38 -18.37 5.16
N LEU A 337 -30.45 -17.04 5.28
CA LEU A 337 -31.50 -16.23 4.68
C LEU A 337 -31.48 -16.32 3.13
N LEU A 338 -30.29 -16.24 2.55
CA LEU A 338 -30.10 -16.33 1.10
C LEU A 338 -30.40 -17.74 0.58
N ASP A 339 -29.99 -18.78 1.32
CA ASP A 339 -30.29 -20.17 0.99
C ASP A 339 -31.80 -20.44 1.02
N ALA A 340 -32.53 -19.88 1.98
CA ALA A 340 -33.98 -20.00 2.05
C ALA A 340 -34.70 -19.29 0.88
N ALA A 341 -34.19 -18.12 0.45
CA ALA A 341 -34.66 -17.45 -0.76
C ALA A 341 -34.38 -18.26 -2.04
N ASP A 342 -33.22 -18.92 -2.13
CA ASP A 342 -32.87 -19.80 -3.25
C ASP A 342 -33.76 -21.05 -3.32
N ASP A 343 -34.05 -21.66 -2.17
CA ASP A 343 -35.01 -22.77 -2.06
C ASP A 343 -36.40 -22.38 -2.56
N LYS A 344 -36.84 -21.15 -2.28
CA LYS A 344 -38.11 -20.60 -2.79
C LYS A 344 -38.04 -20.34 -4.29
N LEU A 345 -36.92 -19.86 -4.82
CA LEU A 345 -36.70 -19.73 -6.26
C LEU A 345 -36.79 -21.09 -6.96
N TYR A 346 -36.17 -22.12 -6.37
CA TYR A 346 -36.24 -23.49 -6.87
C TYR A 346 -37.69 -24.01 -6.89
N LYS A 347 -38.47 -23.74 -5.84
CA LYS A 347 -39.91 -24.04 -5.81
C LYS A 347 -40.68 -23.30 -6.91
N ALA A 348 -40.37 -22.02 -7.15
CA ALA A 348 -40.98 -21.23 -8.22
C ALA A 348 -40.74 -21.86 -9.60
N LYS A 349 -39.50 -22.29 -9.88
CA LYS A 349 -39.13 -22.98 -11.12
C LYS A 349 -39.88 -24.31 -11.29
N ASN A 350 -39.98 -25.12 -10.23
CA ASN A 350 -40.66 -26.41 -10.28
C ASN A 350 -42.18 -26.32 -10.37
N ALA A 351 -42.77 -25.26 -9.81
CA ALA A 351 -44.21 -25.04 -9.87
C ALA A 351 -44.69 -24.57 -11.26
N GLY A 352 -43.78 -24.37 -12.22
CA GLY A 352 -44.09 -23.96 -13.59
C GLY A 352 -43.56 -22.58 -13.97
N ARG A 353 -42.58 -22.04 -13.22
CA ARG A 353 -41.87 -20.78 -13.53
C ARG A 353 -42.76 -19.54 -13.53
N ASN A 354 -42.20 -18.39 -13.92
CA ASN A 354 -42.91 -17.12 -14.16
C ASN A 354 -43.79 -16.70 -12.96
N ARG A 355 -43.23 -16.78 -11.76
CA ARG A 355 -43.93 -16.53 -10.50
C ARG A 355 -42.99 -16.18 -9.36
N VAL A 356 -43.60 -15.66 -8.31
CA VAL A 356 -42.97 -15.40 -7.02
C VAL A 356 -43.41 -16.48 -6.03
N VAL A 357 -42.46 -16.98 -5.23
CA VAL A 357 -42.72 -17.81 -4.05
C VAL A 357 -42.18 -17.06 -2.83
N VAL A 358 -43.06 -16.81 -1.87
CA VAL A 358 -42.77 -16.21 -0.56
C VAL A 358 -42.74 -17.26 0.53
#